data_AF-A0A6L6UBL4-F1
#
_entry.id   AF-A0A6L6UBL4-F1
#
_cell.length_a   1.000
_cell.length_b   1.000
_cell.length_c   1.000
_cell.angle_alpha   90.00
_cell.angle_beta   90.00
_cell.angle_gamma   90.00
#
_symmetry.space_group_name_H-M   'P 1'
#
loop_
_entity.id
_entity.type
_entity.pdbx_description
1 polymer ?
#
loop_
_entity_poly.entity_id
_entity_poly.type
_entity_poly.pdbx_seq_one_letter_code
_entity_poly.pdbx_strand_id
1 'polypeptide(L)'
;MKLINPNKPHLVIILSIFIGLPLISWSQPKRLKPPKRSSRIESVDNFVSHSFELYHKVFVYDSLTKAGIEIPAEIEDELIERAEIDADSLWQEVPDLLEEISDASVMKQAKATINLNKTKKALKFCLTAIKNYFTEPEED
;
A
#
# COMPACT_ATOMS: atom_id res chain seq x y z
N MET A 1 14.52 -45.53 -29.06
CA MET A 1 14.58 -44.06 -28.90
C MET A 1 13.85 -43.44 -30.09
N LYS A 2 12.54 -43.16 -29.97
CA LYS A 2 11.70 -42.70 -31.10
C LYS A 2 11.79 -41.19 -31.23
N LEU A 3 12.20 -40.75 -32.41
CA LEU A 3 12.37 -39.37 -32.84
C LEU A 3 11.02 -38.63 -32.84
N ILE A 4 11.06 -37.41 -32.34
CA ILE A 4 9.95 -36.44 -32.33
C ILE A 4 9.50 -36.22 -33.78
N ASN A 5 8.20 -36.44 -34.05
CA ASN A 5 7.61 -36.34 -35.38
C ASN A 5 7.29 -34.87 -35.70
N PRO A 6 7.88 -34.24 -36.74
CA PRO A 6 7.84 -32.78 -36.96
C PRO A 6 6.51 -32.24 -37.51
N ASN A 7 5.53 -33.09 -37.81
CA ASN A 7 4.27 -32.70 -38.49
C ASN A 7 3.11 -32.32 -37.56
N LYS A 8 3.38 -31.93 -36.31
CA LYS A 8 2.33 -31.43 -35.38
C LYS A 8 2.67 -30.01 -34.91
N PRO A 9 2.59 -28.99 -35.79
CA PRO A 9 2.92 -27.60 -35.42
C PRO A 9 2.04 -27.11 -34.26
N HIS A 10 0.80 -27.59 -34.16
CA HIS A 10 -0.11 -27.28 -33.06
C HIS A 10 0.42 -27.71 -31.69
N LEU A 11 1.17 -28.81 -31.61
CA LEU A 11 1.67 -29.34 -30.33
C LEU A 11 2.86 -28.54 -29.80
N VAL A 12 3.67 -27.97 -30.70
CA VAL A 12 4.73 -27.01 -30.38
C VAL A 12 4.15 -25.65 -29.98
N ILE A 13 3.10 -25.18 -30.68
CA ILE A 13 2.42 -23.92 -30.37
C ILE A 13 1.75 -23.97 -28.99
N ILE A 14 1.04 -25.06 -28.67
CA ILE A 14 0.37 -25.24 -27.37
C ILE A 14 1.41 -25.28 -26.23
N LEU A 15 2.56 -25.94 -26.44
CA LEU A 15 3.64 -25.99 -25.45
C LEU A 15 4.29 -24.62 -25.23
N SER A 16 4.46 -23.83 -26.29
CA SER A 16 4.98 -22.45 -26.22
C SER A 16 4.02 -21.49 -25.49
N ILE A 17 2.71 -21.67 -25.66
CA ILE A 17 1.69 -20.89 -24.93
C ILE A 17 1.74 -21.23 -23.43
N PHE A 18 1.83 -22.52 -23.06
CA PHE A 18 1.92 -22.94 -21.66
C PHE A 18 3.21 -22.49 -20.95
N ILE A 19 4.33 -22.37 -21.66
CA ILE A 19 5.62 -21.92 -21.11
C ILE A 19 5.74 -20.39 -21.05
N GLY A 20 5.01 -19.66 -21.90
CA GLY A 20 5.02 -18.18 -21.93
C GLY A 20 4.08 -17.49 -20.93
N LEU A 21 3.02 -18.17 -20.48
CA LEU A 21 2.03 -17.63 -19.53
C LEU A 21 2.59 -17.19 -18.13
N PRO A 22 3.58 -17.86 -17.50
CA PRO A 22 4.05 -17.44 -16.18
C PRO A 22 4.90 -16.16 -16.17
N LEU A 23 5.28 -15.61 -17.34
CA LEU A 23 6.01 -14.34 -17.42
C LEU A 23 5.11 -13.12 -17.14
N ILE A 24 3.79 -13.29 -17.19
CA ILE A 24 2.82 -12.30 -16.71
C ILE A 24 2.52 -12.59 -15.24
N SER A 25 3.55 -12.77 -14.43
CA SER A 25 3.40 -12.69 -12.99
C SER A 25 3.12 -11.23 -12.66
N TRP A 26 1.84 -10.85 -12.62
CA TRP A 26 1.37 -9.66 -11.91
C TRP A 26 1.67 -9.90 -10.42
N SER A 27 2.95 -9.73 -10.04
CA SER A 27 3.33 -9.82 -8.64
C SER A 27 2.69 -8.61 -7.97
N GLN A 28 1.79 -8.86 -7.03
CA GLN A 28 1.19 -7.79 -6.23
C GLN A 28 2.31 -6.90 -5.67
N PRO A 29 2.15 -5.56 -5.72
CA PRO A 29 3.16 -4.66 -5.20
C PRO A 29 3.46 -5.02 -3.75
N LYS A 30 4.75 -5.19 -3.44
CA LYS A 30 5.18 -5.64 -2.11
C LYS A 30 4.69 -4.65 -1.05
N ARG A 31 3.82 -5.14 -0.15
CA ARG A 31 3.27 -4.38 0.98
C ARG A 31 4.38 -3.76 1.84
N LEU A 32 4.24 -2.48 2.17
CA LEU A 32 5.10 -1.78 3.11
C LEU A 32 4.92 -2.37 4.50
N LYS A 33 6.04 -2.53 5.23
CA LYS A 33 6.03 -3.04 6.61
C LYS A 33 6.24 -1.89 7.59
N PRO A 34 5.51 -1.88 8.72
CA PRO A 34 5.72 -0.88 9.77
C PRO A 34 7.14 -0.94 10.34
N PRO A 35 7.60 0.12 11.02
CA PRO A 35 8.84 0.08 11.78
C PRO A 35 8.85 -1.09 12.78
N LYS A 36 9.97 -1.80 12.89
CA LYS A 36 10.10 -2.93 13.84
C LYS A 36 10.38 -2.49 15.27
N ARG A 37 10.81 -1.24 15.45
CA ARG A 37 11.26 -0.70 16.74
C ARG A 37 10.51 0.60 16.98
N SER A 38 9.99 0.73 18.18
CA SER A 38 9.38 1.97 18.67
C SER A 38 10.44 3.08 18.79
N SER A 39 10.00 4.32 18.55
CA SER A 39 10.77 5.54 18.75
C SER A 39 10.96 5.88 20.23
N ARG A 40 10.07 5.36 21.08
CA ARG A 40 9.92 5.67 22.52
C ARG A 40 9.44 7.10 22.78
N ILE A 41 8.66 7.61 21.84
CA ILE A 41 7.85 8.83 21.93
C ILE A 41 6.44 8.37 21.58
N GLU A 42 5.49 8.53 22.51
CA GLU A 42 4.18 7.89 22.42
C GLU A 42 3.35 8.44 21.26
N SER A 43 3.28 9.77 21.14
CA SER A 43 2.65 10.47 20.01
C SER A 43 3.18 9.99 18.65
N VAL A 44 4.50 9.83 18.52
CA VAL A 44 5.15 9.31 17.30
C VAL A 44 4.76 7.87 17.01
N ASP A 45 4.78 7.02 18.02
CA ASP A 45 4.48 5.60 17.85
C ASP A 45 2.99 5.38 17.53
N ASN A 46 2.09 6.20 18.10
CA ASN A 46 0.66 6.23 17.77
C ASN A 46 0.43 6.71 16.34
N PHE A 47 1.00 7.86 15.95
CA PHE A 47 0.90 8.40 14.60
C PHE A 47 1.39 7.40 13.55
N VAL A 48 2.50 6.70 13.85
CA VAL A 48 3.01 5.61 13.01
C VAL A 48 2.00 4.46 12.91
N SER A 49 1.38 4.04 14.02
CA SER A 49 0.40 2.95 14.02
C SER A 49 -0.82 3.30 13.17
N HIS A 50 -1.49 4.41 13.48
CA HIS A 50 -2.70 4.85 12.77
C HIS A 50 -2.42 5.10 11.28
N SER A 51 -1.26 5.65 10.93
CA SER A 51 -0.88 5.82 9.52
C SER A 51 -0.73 4.48 8.78
N PHE A 52 -0.22 3.44 9.46
CA PHE A 52 -0.08 2.10 8.86
C PHE A 52 -1.41 1.33 8.82
N GLU A 53 -2.37 1.66 9.69
CA GLU A 53 -3.75 1.18 9.64
C GLU A 53 -4.50 1.76 8.44
N LEU A 54 -4.47 3.09 8.27
CA LEU A 54 -5.00 3.76 7.08
C LEU A 54 -4.36 3.18 5.79
N TYR A 55 -3.04 3.06 5.77
CA TYR A 55 -2.33 2.41 4.66
C TYR A 55 -2.81 0.99 4.40
N HIS A 56 -3.08 0.20 5.43
CA HIS A 56 -3.57 -1.16 5.24
C HIS A 56 -4.92 -1.17 4.53
N LYS A 57 -5.86 -0.34 5.00
CA LYS A 57 -7.21 -0.23 4.43
C LYS A 57 -7.13 0.14 2.95
N VAL A 58 -6.38 1.21 2.62
CA VAL A 58 -6.21 1.68 1.24
C VAL A 58 -5.46 0.67 0.37
N PHE A 59 -4.45 -0.02 0.90
CA PHE A 59 -3.73 -1.06 0.16
C PHE A 59 -4.60 -2.26 -0.18
N VAL A 60 -5.50 -2.66 0.71
CA VAL A 60 -6.45 -3.76 0.45
C VAL A 60 -7.39 -3.37 -0.67
N TYR A 61 -7.98 -2.17 -0.60
CA TYR A 61 -8.83 -1.63 -1.67
C TYR A 61 -8.08 -1.63 -3.02
N ASP A 62 -6.92 -0.98 -3.10
CA ASP A 62 -6.07 -0.95 -4.31
C ASP A 62 -5.74 -2.34 -4.86
N SER A 63 -5.49 -3.31 -3.97
CA SER A 63 -5.16 -4.69 -4.36
C SER A 63 -6.36 -5.45 -4.91
N LEU A 64 -7.56 -5.27 -4.35
CA LEU A 64 -8.80 -5.88 -4.82
C LEU A 64 -9.19 -5.30 -6.18
N THR A 65 -9.15 -3.98 -6.30
CA THR A 65 -9.44 -3.27 -7.56
C THR A 65 -8.49 -3.71 -8.68
N LYS A 66 -7.18 -3.82 -8.40
CA LYS A 66 -6.19 -4.33 -9.37
C LYS A 66 -6.38 -5.80 -9.73
N ALA A 67 -6.99 -6.59 -8.85
CA ALA A 67 -7.35 -7.97 -9.14
C ALA A 67 -8.64 -8.11 -9.97
N GLY A 68 -9.31 -6.99 -10.29
CA GLY A 68 -10.59 -6.97 -11.01
C GLY A 68 -11.76 -7.47 -10.17
N ILE A 69 -11.65 -7.39 -8.85
CA ILE A 69 -12.75 -7.74 -7.93
C ILE A 69 -13.63 -6.51 -7.77
N GLU A 70 -14.90 -6.63 -8.19
CA GLU A 70 -15.91 -5.60 -7.93
C GLU A 70 -16.20 -5.55 -6.43
N ILE A 71 -15.99 -4.37 -5.84
CA ILE A 71 -16.33 -4.08 -4.45
C ILE A 71 -17.78 -3.53 -4.46
N PRO A 72 -18.72 -4.09 -3.68
CA PRO A 72 -20.06 -3.52 -3.54
C PRO A 72 -20.01 -2.05 -3.13
N ALA A 73 -20.85 -1.21 -3.73
CA ALA A 73 -20.85 0.24 -3.51
C ALA A 73 -21.00 0.60 -2.02
N GLU A 74 -21.81 -0.14 -1.27
CA GLU A 74 -22.00 0.10 0.16
C GLU A 74 -20.71 -0.15 0.98
N ILE A 75 -19.89 -1.10 0.55
CA ILE A 75 -18.61 -1.42 1.20
C ILE A 75 -17.56 -0.38 0.80
N GLU A 76 -17.58 0.06 -0.45
CA GLU A 76 -16.71 1.12 -0.95
C GLU A 76 -16.94 2.44 -0.20
N ASP A 77 -18.19 2.88 -0.07
CA ASP A 77 -18.54 4.09 0.68
C ASP A 77 -18.09 4.01 2.15
N GLU A 78 -18.33 2.88 2.82
CA GLU A 78 -17.90 2.65 4.21
C GLU A 78 -16.36 2.61 4.37
N LEU A 79 -15.63 2.20 3.33
CA LEU A 79 -14.17 2.21 3.31
C LEU A 79 -13.63 3.63 3.13
N ILE A 80 -14.27 4.43 2.27
CA ILE A 80 -13.89 5.83 2.02
C ILE A 80 -14.16 6.67 3.26
N GLU A 81 -15.37 6.60 3.84
CA GLU A 81 -15.74 7.34 5.05
C GLU A 81 -14.78 7.03 6.20
N ARG A 82 -14.45 5.75 6.42
CA ARG A 82 -13.47 5.37 7.46
C ARG A 82 -12.06 5.83 7.16
N ALA A 83 -11.66 5.88 5.89
CA ALA A 83 -10.35 6.40 5.50
C ALA A 83 -10.25 7.93 5.73
N GLU A 84 -11.35 8.66 5.52
CA GLU A 84 -11.45 10.10 5.81
C GLU A 84 -11.35 10.35 7.31
N ILE A 85 -12.11 9.62 8.13
CA ILE A 85 -12.04 9.71 9.61
C ILE A 85 -10.62 9.43 10.13
N ASP A 86 -9.96 8.38 9.61
CA ASP A 86 -8.59 8.05 9.98
C ASP A 86 -7.62 9.19 9.59
N ALA A 87 -7.80 9.80 8.40
CA ALA A 87 -6.96 10.88 7.92
C ALA A 87 -7.11 12.15 8.76
N ASP A 88 -8.34 12.49 9.15
CA ASP A 88 -8.62 13.61 10.04
C ASP A 88 -8.04 13.39 11.44
N SER A 89 -8.14 12.17 11.96
CA SER A 89 -7.57 11.79 13.25
C SER A 89 -6.05 11.95 13.24
N LEU A 90 -5.38 11.55 12.15
CA LEU A 90 -3.94 11.75 11.99
C LEU A 90 -3.53 13.22 12.08
N TRP A 91 -4.36 14.16 11.59
CA TRP A 91 -4.04 15.58 11.69
C TRP A 91 -4.08 16.11 13.12
N GLN A 92 -4.95 15.56 13.97
CA GLN A 92 -5.04 15.97 15.37
C GLN A 92 -3.80 15.55 16.18
N GLU A 93 -3.08 14.52 15.75
CA GLU A 93 -1.88 14.01 16.44
C GLU A 93 -0.59 14.77 16.09
N VAL A 94 -0.60 15.56 15.01
CA VAL A 94 0.61 16.22 14.50
C VAL A 94 1.20 17.25 15.48
N PRO A 95 0.41 18.12 16.13
CA PRO A 95 0.96 19.11 17.07
C PRO A 95 1.72 18.44 18.22
N ASP A 96 1.10 17.48 18.91
CA ASP A 96 1.68 16.77 20.04
C ASP A 96 2.95 16.01 19.63
N LEU A 97 2.94 15.39 18.44
CA LEU A 97 4.11 14.73 17.86
C LEU A 97 5.29 15.67 17.69
N LEU A 98 5.07 16.89 17.21
CA LEU A 98 6.15 17.85 16.97
C LEU A 98 6.74 18.36 18.27
N GLU A 99 5.89 18.66 19.26
CA GLU A 99 6.29 19.10 20.60
C GLU A 99 7.12 18.03 21.32
N GLU A 100 6.63 16.79 21.36
CA GLU A 100 7.35 15.71 22.03
C GLU A 100 8.65 15.33 21.34
N ILE A 101 8.74 15.43 20.00
CA ILE A 101 10.00 15.23 19.28
C ILE A 101 11.02 16.29 19.69
N SER A 102 10.64 17.57 19.77
CA SER A 102 11.59 18.63 20.13
C SER A 102 12.16 18.45 21.54
N ASP A 103 11.35 17.97 22.47
CA ASP A 103 11.75 17.77 23.87
C ASP A 103 12.48 16.45 24.12
N ALA A 104 12.46 15.53 23.16
CA ALA A 104 13.08 14.22 23.30
C ALA A 104 14.61 14.27 23.19
N SER A 105 15.28 13.24 23.74
CA SER A 105 16.72 13.08 23.57
C SER A 105 17.09 12.79 22.11
N VAL A 106 18.31 13.17 21.69
CA VAL A 106 18.82 13.00 20.31
C VAL A 106 18.63 11.57 19.79
N MET A 107 18.83 10.56 20.64
CA MET A 107 18.63 9.15 20.27
C MET A 107 17.15 8.82 19.96
N LYS A 108 16.21 9.37 20.74
CA LYS A 108 14.76 9.20 20.48
C LYS A 108 14.36 9.96 19.21
N GLN A 109 14.83 11.18 19.03
CA GLN A 109 14.59 11.98 17.81
C GLN A 109 15.07 11.26 16.55
N ALA A 110 16.25 10.63 16.59
CA ALA A 110 16.78 9.85 15.46
C ALA A 110 15.87 8.66 15.12
N LYS A 111 15.38 7.92 16.13
CA LYS A 111 14.43 6.81 15.93
C LYS A 111 13.09 7.29 15.40
N ALA A 112 12.57 8.40 15.95
CA ALA A 112 11.33 9.03 15.49
C ALA A 112 11.44 9.42 14.01
N THR A 113 12.53 10.09 13.62
CA THR A 113 12.81 10.44 12.21
C THR A 113 12.82 9.21 11.30
N ILE A 114 13.44 8.10 11.72
CA ILE A 114 13.45 6.86 10.93
C ILE A 114 12.04 6.28 10.78
N ASN A 115 11.26 6.27 11.86
CA ASN A 115 9.90 5.76 11.85
C ASN A 115 8.99 6.62 10.97
N LEU A 116 9.05 7.94 11.12
CA LEU A 116 8.29 8.90 10.31
C LEU A 116 8.65 8.84 8.82
N ASN A 117 9.91 8.57 8.46
CA ASN A 117 10.28 8.35 7.07
C ASN A 117 9.61 7.12 6.45
N LYS A 118 9.33 6.07 7.23
CA LYS A 118 8.56 4.92 6.75
C LYS A 118 7.07 5.27 6.65
N THR A 119 6.55 5.96 7.65
CA THR A 119 5.17 6.47 7.66
C THR A 119 4.88 7.35 6.45
N LYS A 120 5.80 8.27 6.12
CA LYS A 120 5.72 9.11 4.91
C LYS A 120 5.53 8.29 3.62
N LYS A 121 6.19 7.13 3.51
CA LYS A 121 6.02 6.24 2.33
C LYS A 121 4.64 5.59 2.31
N ALA A 122 4.11 5.21 3.47
CA ALA A 122 2.78 4.65 3.61
C ALA A 122 1.70 5.68 3.25
N LEU A 123 1.78 6.89 3.81
CA LEU A 123 0.86 7.99 3.49
C LEU A 123 0.96 8.43 2.02
N LYS A 124 2.17 8.43 1.45
CA LYS A 124 2.34 8.70 0.00
C LYS A 124 1.60 7.68 -0.86
N PHE A 125 1.61 6.40 -0.47
CA PHE A 125 0.82 5.38 -1.16
C PHE A 125 -0.66 5.71 -1.07
N CYS A 126 -1.18 6.07 0.10
CA CYS A 126 -2.58 6.44 0.28
C CYS A 126 -2.97 7.61 -0.65
N LEU A 127 -2.17 8.68 -0.67
CA LEU A 127 -2.40 9.83 -1.55
C LEU A 127 -2.38 9.44 -3.04
N THR A 128 -1.50 8.53 -3.45
CA THR A 128 -1.48 8.05 -4.83
C THR A 128 -2.72 7.23 -5.17
N ALA A 129 -3.17 6.36 -4.26
CA ALA A 129 -4.40 5.60 -4.46
C ALA A 129 -5.61 6.54 -4.57
N ILE A 130 -5.71 7.54 -3.71
CA ILE A 130 -6.80 8.54 -3.76
C ILE A 130 -6.84 9.23 -5.12
N LYS A 131 -5.68 9.68 -5.62
CA LYS A 131 -5.59 10.30 -6.95
C LYS A 131 -6.01 9.38 -8.09
N ASN A 132 -5.78 8.08 -7.95
CA ASN A 132 -6.08 7.12 -8.99
C ASN A 132 -7.56 6.71 -9.03
N TYR A 133 -8.25 6.73 -7.89
CA TYR A 133 -9.58 6.16 -7.74
C TYR A 133 -10.68 7.20 -7.45
N PHE A 134 -10.33 8.32 -6.83
CA PHE A 134 -11.31 9.26 -6.27
C PHE A 134 -11.11 10.71 -6.75
N THR A 135 -10.20 10.96 -7.68
CA THR A 135 -10.10 12.26 -8.35
C THR A 135 -10.64 12.09 -9.76
N GLU A 136 -11.63 12.90 -10.14
CA GLU A 136 -12.16 12.92 -11.51
C GLU A 136 -11.01 13.15 -12.51
N PRO A 137 -11.00 12.47 -13.67
CA PRO A 137 -10.07 12.85 -14.73
C PRO A 137 -10.39 14.30 -15.12
N GLU A 138 -9.38 15.19 -15.10
CA GLU A 138 -9.52 16.49 -15.75
C GLU A 138 -9.89 16.22 -17.22
N GLU A 139 -11.11 16.60 -17.62
CA GLU A 139 -11.53 16.56 -19.01
C GLU A 139 -10.67 17.58 -19.79
N ASP A 140 -9.72 17.08 -20.60
CA ASP A 140 -9.02 17.84 -21.65
C ASP A 140 -9.89 18.01 -22.91
#